data_AF-A0A518LLQ5-F1
#
_entry.id   AF-A0A518LLQ5-F1
#
_cell.length_a   1.000
_cell.length_b   1.000
_cell.length_c   1.000
_cell.angle_alpha   90.00
_cell.angle_beta   90.00
_cell.angle_gamma   90.00
#
_symmetry.space_group_name_H-M   'P 1'
#
loop_
_entity.id
_entity.type
_entity.pdbx_description
1 polymer ?
#
loop_
_entity_poly.entity_id
_entity_poly.type
_entity_poly.pdbx_seq_one_letter_code
_entity_poly.pdbx_strand_id
1 'polypeptide(L)'
;MSIHVACKCGKHFKVKEHLAGKAVRCPECKSPLRVPEDGAAPSKPSVAKPAGKSAKPGSDDGPNVVAALARYEEAQKRKQKSLEDEAAYKSEQNKLIESYDQLTGRGKTEADKKAEAEGKKKRPTEELPKKRTLVVKIADAFGAVMSNLFVKYVLIATVLGGGVYGSVKLVQFLTHGVERQIAPQMRKEDRVRMLLKEVRDDVDEKRWREADEKLKEIAELDPKLTQINRDYKRCREETDKALGPAKP
;
A
#
# COMPACT_ATOMS: atom_id res chain seq x y z
N MET A 1 -21.86 -23.63 -16.47
CA MET A 1 -20.74 -24.57 -16.32
C MET A 1 -19.43 -23.80 -16.56
N SER A 2 -18.26 -24.44 -16.69
CA SER A 2 -16.97 -23.76 -16.84
C SER A 2 -16.20 -24.25 -18.06
N ILE A 3 -15.62 -23.32 -18.82
CA ILE A 3 -14.85 -23.58 -20.03
C ILE A 3 -13.37 -23.69 -19.66
N HIS A 4 -12.70 -24.73 -20.14
CA HIS A 4 -11.26 -24.92 -19.95
C HIS A 4 -10.50 -24.25 -21.10
N VAL A 5 -9.65 -23.28 -20.78
CA VAL A 5 -8.89 -22.52 -21.79
C VAL A 5 -7.39 -22.72 -21.58
N ALA A 6 -6.66 -22.96 -22.67
CA ALA A 6 -5.20 -23.06 -22.69
C ALA A 6 -4.57 -21.74 -23.17
N CYS A 7 -3.66 -21.17 -22.38
CA CYS A 7 -2.91 -19.98 -22.80
C CYS A 7 -1.64 -20.38 -23.57
N LYS A 8 -1.12 -19.46 -24.40
CA LYS A 8 0.15 -19.61 -25.11
C LYS A 8 1.36 -19.81 -24.19
N CYS A 9 1.26 -19.43 -22.92
CA CYS A 9 2.30 -19.69 -21.92
C CYS A 9 2.28 -21.14 -21.36
N GLY A 10 1.37 -22.00 -21.83
CA GLY A 10 1.23 -23.39 -21.39
C GLY A 10 0.33 -23.58 -20.16
N LYS A 11 -0.21 -22.51 -19.57
CA LYS A 11 -1.11 -22.62 -18.41
C LYS A 11 -2.56 -22.77 -18.82
N HIS A 12 -3.26 -23.69 -18.15
CA HIS A 12 -4.67 -23.96 -18.31
C HIS A 12 -5.44 -23.37 -17.13
N PHE A 13 -6.58 -22.72 -17.40
CA PHE A 13 -7.44 -22.18 -16.35
C PHE A 13 -8.91 -22.30 -16.74
N LYS A 14 -9.78 -22.32 -15.72
CA LYS A 14 -11.23 -22.41 -15.88
C LYS A 14 -11.83 -21.02 -15.92
N VAL A 15 -12.69 -20.78 -16.90
CA VAL A 15 -13.39 -19.51 -17.09
C VAL A 15 -14.89 -19.77 -17.05
N LYS A 16 -15.67 -18.82 -16.52
CA LYS A 16 -17.13 -18.90 -16.52
C LYS A 16 -17.68 -18.69 -17.94
N GLU A 17 -18.76 -19.38 -18.30
CA GLU A 17 -19.37 -19.34 -19.64
C GLU A 17 -19.78 -17.94 -20.13
N HIS A 18 -20.15 -17.01 -19.24
CA HIS A 18 -20.48 -15.63 -19.64
C HIS A 18 -19.30 -14.83 -20.20
N LEU A 19 -18.09 -15.41 -20.17
CA LEU A 19 -16.88 -14.88 -20.79
C LEU A 19 -16.53 -15.57 -22.11
N ALA A 20 -17.35 -16.50 -22.59
CA ALA A 20 -17.24 -17.06 -23.94
C ALA A 20 -17.27 -15.93 -24.98
N GLY A 21 -16.40 -16.00 -25.99
CA GLY A 21 -16.25 -14.97 -27.03
C GLY A 21 -15.50 -13.70 -26.60
N LYS A 22 -15.34 -13.46 -25.29
CA LYS A 22 -14.66 -12.28 -24.73
C LYS A 22 -13.15 -12.49 -24.61
N ALA A 23 -12.42 -11.37 -24.57
CA ALA A 23 -10.99 -11.36 -24.29
C ALA A 23 -10.75 -11.32 -22.77
N VAL A 24 -10.06 -12.33 -22.25
CA VAL A 24 -9.67 -12.44 -20.84
C VAL A 24 -8.14 -12.42 -20.73
N ARG A 25 -7.60 -11.93 -19.62
CA ARG A 25 -6.14 -11.95 -19.38
C ARG A 25 -5.75 -13.24 -18.67
N CYS A 26 -4.66 -13.84 -19.12
CA CYS A 26 -4.07 -14.97 -18.40
C CYS A 26 -3.56 -14.51 -17.02
N PRO A 27 -3.86 -15.22 -15.91
CA PRO A 27 -3.41 -14.83 -14.57
C PRO A 27 -1.88 -14.82 -14.41
N GLU A 28 -1.15 -15.42 -15.35
CA GLU A 28 0.26 -15.77 -15.18
C GLU A 28 1.16 -14.94 -16.10
N CYS A 29 0.88 -14.93 -17.40
CA CYS A 29 1.61 -14.09 -18.35
C CYS A 29 0.93 -12.75 -18.64
N LYS A 30 -0.27 -12.50 -18.11
CA LYS A 30 -1.09 -11.29 -18.34
C LYS A 30 -1.44 -11.01 -19.81
N SER A 31 -1.15 -11.95 -20.72
CA SER A 31 -1.46 -11.82 -22.14
C SER A 31 -2.97 -11.92 -22.38
N PRO A 32 -3.55 -11.08 -23.25
CA PRO A 32 -4.95 -11.18 -23.63
C PRO A 32 -5.18 -12.42 -24.50
N LEU A 33 -6.19 -13.22 -24.16
CA LEU A 33 -6.59 -14.44 -24.83
C LEU A 33 -8.11 -14.42 -25.05
N ARG A 34 -8.58 -14.83 -26.24
CA ARG A 34 -10.01 -14.89 -26.54
C ARG A 34 -10.54 -16.27 -26.17
N VAL A 35 -11.61 -16.31 -25.37
CA VAL A 35 -12.27 -17.57 -24.97
C VAL A 35 -13.10 -18.09 -26.14
N PRO A 36 -12.95 -19.36 -26.57
CA PRO A 36 -13.78 -19.94 -27.61
C PRO A 36 -15.26 -19.99 -27.16
N GLU A 37 -16.19 -19.76 -28.08
CA GLU A 37 -17.61 -20.00 -27.85
C GLU A 37 -17.89 -21.48 -28.10
N ASP A 38 -18.34 -22.20 -27.07
CA ASP A 38 -18.74 -23.60 -27.17
C ASP A 38 -19.95 -23.72 -28.11
N GLY A 39 -19.70 -23.98 -29.39
CA GLY A 39 -20.73 -24.12 -30.43
C GLY A 39 -20.34 -23.61 -31.81
N ALA A 40 -19.30 -22.80 -31.93
CA ALA A 40 -18.79 -22.38 -33.23
C ALA A 40 -17.84 -23.44 -33.78
N ALA A 41 -18.33 -24.27 -34.72
CA ALA A 41 -17.51 -25.14 -35.54
C ALA A 41 -16.28 -24.35 -36.07
N PRO A 42 -15.08 -24.97 -36.14
CA PRO A 42 -13.83 -24.27 -36.45
C PRO A 42 -13.88 -23.65 -37.84
N SER A 43 -14.27 -22.38 -37.91
CA SER A 43 -14.12 -21.56 -39.10
C SER A 43 -12.65 -21.19 -39.23
N LYS A 44 -12.07 -21.48 -40.39
CA LYS A 44 -10.65 -21.33 -40.69
C LYS A 44 -10.16 -19.94 -40.28
N PRO A 45 -9.01 -19.81 -39.57
CA PRO A 45 -8.49 -18.53 -39.12
C PRO A 45 -8.16 -17.63 -40.31
N SER A 46 -8.96 -16.57 -40.50
CA SER A 46 -8.67 -15.48 -41.43
C SER A 46 -7.56 -14.62 -40.83
N VAL A 47 -6.37 -14.70 -41.44
CA VAL A 47 -5.16 -13.97 -41.04
C VAL A 47 -5.32 -12.49 -41.42
N ALA A 48 -5.92 -11.69 -40.54
CA ALA A 48 -5.86 -10.24 -40.64
C ALA A 48 -4.52 -9.75 -40.06
N LYS A 49 -3.58 -9.46 -40.97
CA LYS A 49 -2.25 -8.88 -40.73
C LYS A 49 -2.38 -7.47 -40.13
N PRO A 50 -1.95 -7.19 -38.88
CA PRO A 50 -1.91 -5.82 -38.39
C PRO A 50 -0.65 -5.13 -38.92
N ALA A 51 -0.83 -4.18 -39.84
CA ALA A 51 0.23 -3.30 -40.33
C ALA A 51 0.57 -2.24 -39.26
N GLY A 52 1.49 -2.56 -38.36
CA GLY A 52 2.13 -1.60 -37.47
C GLY A 52 3.38 -1.01 -38.12
N LYS A 53 3.26 0.17 -38.74
CA LYS A 53 4.40 1.00 -39.15
C LYS A 53 5.02 1.66 -37.91
N SER A 54 6.16 1.15 -37.46
CA SER A 54 7.09 1.91 -36.60
C SER A 54 7.85 2.90 -37.48
N ALA A 55 7.46 4.18 -37.43
CA ALA A 55 8.21 5.26 -38.06
C ALA A 55 9.29 5.78 -37.08
N LYS A 56 10.54 5.80 -37.54
CA LYS A 56 11.67 6.51 -36.93
C LYS A 56 11.41 8.03 -36.91
N PRO A 57 11.80 8.76 -35.87
CA PRO A 57 11.77 10.22 -35.88
C PRO A 57 13.04 10.74 -36.56
N GLY A 58 12.90 11.45 -37.68
CA GLY A 58 14.02 12.12 -38.32
C GLY A 58 13.77 12.48 -39.78
N SER A 59 13.00 13.54 -40.02
CA SER A 59 13.18 14.43 -41.17
C SER A 59 12.35 15.71 -41.01
N ASP A 60 13.00 16.82 -41.34
CA ASP A 60 12.53 18.20 -41.36
C ASP A 60 11.38 18.45 -42.35
N ASP A 61 10.14 18.18 -41.93
CA ASP A 61 8.93 18.61 -42.65
C ASP A 61 8.20 19.68 -41.82
N GLY A 62 8.47 20.95 -42.13
CA GLY A 62 7.84 22.13 -41.50
C GLY A 62 6.30 22.14 -41.36
N PRO A 63 5.49 21.51 -42.23
CA PRO A 63 4.04 21.45 -42.02
C PRO A 63 3.59 20.48 -40.91
N ASN A 64 4.44 19.58 -40.43
CA ASN A 64 4.09 18.61 -39.39
C ASN A 64 4.11 19.23 -37.98
N VAL A 65 4.84 20.32 -37.78
CA VAL A 65 4.95 20.99 -36.46
C VAL A 65 3.62 21.61 -36.03
N VAL A 66 2.88 22.23 -36.94
CA VAL A 66 1.57 22.84 -36.64
C VAL A 66 0.54 21.77 -36.25
N ALA A 67 0.51 20.65 -36.98
CA ALA A 67 -0.36 19.52 -36.64
C ALA A 67 0.03 18.85 -35.31
N ALA A 68 1.33 18.78 -35.00
CA ALA A 68 1.82 18.29 -33.72
C ALA A 68 1.43 19.20 -32.56
N LEU A 69 1.52 20.53 -32.73
CA LEU A 69 1.09 21.51 -31.73
C LEU A 69 -0.42 21.44 -31.48
N ALA A 70 -1.24 21.32 -32.53
CA ALA A 70 -2.69 21.17 -32.38
C ALA A 70 -3.06 19.90 -31.57
N ARG A 71 -2.41 18.77 -31.85
CA ARG A 71 -2.60 17.52 -31.08
C ARG A 71 -2.16 17.66 -29.63
N TYR A 72 -1.09 18.41 -29.37
CA TYR A 72 -0.64 18.69 -28.01
C TYR A 72 -1.65 19.55 -27.25
N GLU A 73 -2.20 20.57 -27.90
CA GLU A 73 -3.23 21.43 -27.30
C GLU A 73 -4.53 20.65 -27.00
N GLU A 74 -4.98 19.79 -27.91
CA GLU A 74 -6.12 18.89 -27.65
C GLU A 74 -5.85 17.93 -26.48
N ALA A 75 -4.64 17.40 -26.38
CA ALA A 75 -4.25 16.54 -25.27
C ALA A 75 -4.26 17.30 -23.93
N GLN A 76 -3.84 18.57 -23.91
CA GLN A 76 -3.92 19.42 -22.72
C GLN A 76 -5.37 19.72 -22.33
N LYS A 77 -6.24 20.04 -23.30
CA LYS A 77 -7.68 20.25 -23.06
C LYS A 77 -8.35 19.01 -22.47
N ARG A 78 -7.99 17.80 -22.94
CA ARG A 78 -8.48 16.54 -22.36
C ARG A 78 -8.04 16.34 -20.92
N LYS A 79 -6.79 16.72 -20.57
CA LYS A 79 -6.30 16.66 -19.19
C LYS A 79 -7.03 17.65 -18.28
N GLN A 80 -7.23 18.89 -18.73
CA GLN A 80 -8.00 19.89 -17.98
C GLN A 80 -9.43 19.41 -17.73
N LYS A 81 -10.11 18.91 -18.77
CA LYS A 81 -11.45 18.35 -18.64
C LYS A 81 -11.51 17.18 -17.64
N SER A 82 -10.52 16.27 -17.66
CA SER A 82 -10.48 15.17 -16.68
C SER A 82 -10.28 15.64 -15.24
N LEU A 83 -9.57 16.76 -15.02
CA LEU A 83 -9.39 17.33 -13.70
C LEU A 83 -10.66 18.04 -13.22
N GLU A 84 -11.38 18.71 -14.12
CA GLU A 84 -12.70 19.30 -13.84
C GLU A 84 -13.73 18.22 -13.49
N ASP A 85 -13.76 17.12 -14.24
CA ASP A 85 -14.62 15.97 -13.98
C ASP A 85 -14.29 15.32 -12.61
N GLU A 86 -13.00 15.20 -12.26
CA GLU A 86 -12.57 14.68 -10.95
C GLU A 86 -12.95 15.63 -9.80
N ALA A 87 -12.85 16.95 -10.00
CA ALA A 87 -13.28 17.95 -9.03
C ALA A 87 -14.80 17.93 -8.85
N ALA A 88 -15.56 17.77 -9.94
CA ALA A 88 -17.01 17.62 -9.91
C ALA A 88 -17.41 16.38 -9.10
N TYR A 89 -16.77 15.23 -9.37
CA TYR A 89 -17.01 13.99 -8.64
C TYR A 89 -16.72 14.11 -7.14
N LYS A 90 -15.61 14.76 -6.75
CA LYS A 90 -15.30 15.04 -5.33
C LYS A 90 -16.33 15.95 -4.68
N SER A 91 -16.85 16.95 -5.41
CA SER A 91 -17.89 17.83 -4.88
C SER A 91 -19.20 17.08 -4.65
N GLU A 92 -19.58 16.14 -5.52
CA GLU A 92 -20.74 15.26 -5.33
C GLU A 92 -20.54 14.32 -4.14
N GLN A 93 -19.34 13.75 -3.99
CA GLN A 93 -19.01 12.91 -2.85
C GLN A 93 -19.12 13.68 -1.53
N ASN A 94 -18.63 14.92 -1.47
CA ASN A 94 -18.76 15.77 -0.30
C ASN A 94 -20.22 16.10 0.00
N LYS A 95 -21.05 16.40 -1.01
CA LYS A 95 -22.50 16.59 -0.83
C LYS A 95 -23.19 15.34 -0.27
N LEU A 96 -22.80 14.16 -0.73
CA LEU A 96 -23.32 12.89 -0.21
C LEU A 96 -22.94 12.71 1.27
N ILE A 97 -21.70 13.00 1.63
CA ILE A 97 -21.23 12.96 3.04
C ILE A 97 -22.04 13.95 3.89
N GLU A 98 -22.21 15.19 3.44
CA GLU A 98 -23.02 16.20 4.14
C GLU A 98 -24.48 15.76 4.32
N SER A 99 -25.09 15.17 3.29
CA SER A 99 -26.45 14.64 3.38
C SER A 99 -26.57 13.48 4.38
N TYR A 100 -25.54 12.63 4.47
CA TYR A 100 -25.50 11.53 5.42
C TYR A 100 -25.32 12.02 6.88
N ASP A 101 -24.48 13.03 7.09
CA ASP A 101 -24.30 13.65 8.41
C ASP A 101 -25.58 14.36 8.90
N GLN A 102 -26.35 14.97 7.98
CA GLN A 102 -27.67 15.51 8.29
C GLN A 102 -28.66 14.43 8.74
N LEU A 103 -28.72 13.31 8.01
CA LEU A 103 -29.63 12.19 8.34
C LEU A 103 -29.28 11.49 9.66
N THR A 104 -28.00 11.40 9.99
CA THR A 104 -27.52 10.70 11.20
C THR A 104 -27.52 11.56 12.46
N GLY A 105 -27.91 12.84 12.36
CA GLY A 105 -27.89 13.78 13.49
C GLY A 105 -26.48 14.09 14.01
N ARG A 106 -25.44 13.80 13.21
CA ARG A 106 -24.02 14.09 13.50
C ARG A 106 -23.52 15.38 12.87
N GLY A 107 -24.40 16.16 12.26
CA GLY A 107 -24.05 17.46 11.70
C GLY A 107 -23.29 18.30 12.73
N LYS A 108 -22.07 18.73 12.37
CA LYS A 108 -21.29 19.71 13.14
C LYS A 108 -22.19 20.89 13.47
N THR A 109 -22.31 21.22 14.76
CA THR A 109 -23.10 22.38 15.18
C THR A 109 -22.46 23.65 14.62
N GLU A 110 -23.24 24.73 14.48
CA GLU A 110 -22.72 26.07 14.11
C GLU A 110 -21.51 26.46 14.99
N ALA A 111 -21.50 26.03 16.25
CA ALA A 111 -20.38 26.22 17.18
C ALA A 111 -19.10 25.48 16.75
N ASP A 112 -19.21 24.24 16.26
CA ASP A 112 -18.08 23.45 15.76
C ASP A 112 -17.51 24.04 14.46
N LYS A 113 -18.39 24.50 13.55
CA LYS A 113 -17.98 25.15 12.29
C LYS A 113 -17.25 26.47 12.57
N LYS A 114 -17.72 27.26 13.54
CA LYS A 114 -17.09 28.51 13.95
C LYS A 114 -15.73 28.28 14.62
N ALA A 115 -15.60 27.23 15.44
CA ALA A 115 -14.32 26.85 16.06
C ALA A 115 -13.26 26.40 15.03
N GLU A 116 -13.69 25.72 13.95
CA GLU A 116 -12.81 25.26 12.86
C GLU A 116 -12.36 26.43 11.96
N ALA A 117 -13.26 27.39 11.68
CA ALA A 117 -12.94 28.61 10.93
C ALA A 117 -11.96 29.55 11.65
N GLU A 118 -11.96 29.55 12.98
CA GLU A 118 -11.01 30.31 13.81
C GLU A 118 -9.60 29.68 13.87
N GLY A 119 -9.33 28.59 13.13
CA GLY A 119 -8.01 27.94 13.12
C GLY A 119 -7.64 27.27 14.45
N LYS A 120 -8.55 27.22 15.42
CA LYS A 120 -8.39 26.48 16.67
C LYS A 120 -8.64 25.01 16.41
N LYS A 121 -7.71 24.34 15.72
CA LYS A 121 -7.62 22.87 15.73
C LYS A 121 -7.31 22.43 17.17
N LYS A 122 -8.34 22.27 18.00
CA LYS A 122 -8.24 21.40 19.16
C LYS A 122 -7.88 20.02 18.61
N ARG A 123 -6.71 19.51 18.97
CA ARG A 123 -6.37 18.11 18.70
C ARG A 123 -7.53 17.25 19.22
N PRO A 124 -8.06 16.30 18.44
CA PRO A 124 -9.11 15.42 18.89
C PRO A 124 -8.48 14.40 19.84
N THR A 125 -8.32 14.80 21.09
CA THR A 125 -8.24 13.87 22.22
C THR A 125 -9.52 14.08 23.00
N GLU A 126 -10.32 13.00 23.09
CA GLU A 126 -11.50 12.83 23.94
C GLU A 126 -12.69 13.73 23.57
N GLU A 127 -13.91 13.26 23.31
CA GLU A 127 -14.62 12.13 23.91
C GLU A 127 -15.56 11.55 22.86
N LEU A 128 -15.37 10.29 22.48
CA LEU A 128 -16.49 9.48 21.99
C LEU A 128 -17.12 8.84 23.23
N PRO A 129 -18.44 8.96 23.47
CA PRO A 129 -19.12 8.20 24.51
C PRO A 129 -19.21 6.74 24.06
N LYS A 130 -18.08 6.03 24.12
CA LYS A 130 -18.07 4.57 24.17
C LYS A 130 -18.74 4.23 25.49
N LYS A 131 -19.89 3.55 25.41
CA LYS A 131 -20.47 2.83 26.55
C LYS A 131 -19.33 2.09 27.24
N ARG A 132 -18.92 2.58 28.42
CA ARG A 132 -17.79 2.08 29.20
C ARG A 132 -18.08 0.63 29.54
N THR A 133 -17.53 -0.30 28.77
CA THR A 133 -17.49 -1.70 29.15
C THR A 133 -16.65 -1.79 30.43
N LEU A 134 -17.10 -2.59 31.39
CA LEU A 134 -16.50 -2.77 32.71
C LEU A 134 -14.97 -2.99 32.68
N VAL A 135 -14.47 -3.54 31.58
CA VAL A 135 -13.05 -3.79 31.30
C VAL A 135 -12.21 -2.51 31.26
N VAL A 136 -12.73 -1.40 30.72
CA VAL A 136 -11.97 -0.13 30.66
C VAL A 136 -11.84 0.51 32.05
N LYS A 137 -12.87 0.40 32.90
CA LYS A 137 -12.79 0.87 34.29
C LYS A 137 -11.76 0.08 35.10
N ILE A 138 -11.63 -1.22 34.84
CA ILE A 138 -10.62 -2.05 35.51
C ILE A 138 -9.22 -1.68 35.00
N ALA A 139 -9.04 -1.45 33.69
CA ALA A 139 -7.76 -1.04 33.13
C ALA A 139 -7.29 0.32 33.64
N ASP A 140 -8.18 1.31 33.75
CA ASP A 140 -7.84 2.64 34.28
C ASP A 140 -7.53 2.60 35.78
N ALA A 141 -8.27 1.79 36.55
CA ALA A 141 -8.00 1.61 37.98
C ALA A 141 -6.68 0.85 38.23
N PHE A 142 -6.38 -0.18 37.43
CA PHE A 142 -5.11 -0.90 37.52
C PHE A 142 -3.94 -0.02 37.08
N GLY A 143 -4.13 0.80 36.05
CA GLY A 143 -3.14 1.78 35.59
C GLY A 143 -2.81 2.82 36.66
N ALA A 144 -3.81 3.35 37.36
CA ALA A 144 -3.61 4.34 38.42
C ALA A 144 -2.88 3.76 39.66
N VAL A 145 -3.21 2.53 40.05
CA VAL A 145 -2.57 1.86 41.21
C VAL A 145 -1.15 1.39 40.88
N MET A 146 -0.95 0.79 39.71
CA MET A 146 0.38 0.32 39.28
C MET A 146 1.33 1.47 38.95
N SER A 147 0.83 2.59 38.40
CA SER A 147 1.59 3.82 38.18
C SER A 147 2.21 4.33 39.49
N ASN A 148 1.42 4.42 40.56
CA ASN A 148 1.90 4.98 41.82
C ASN A 148 2.94 4.07 42.51
N LEU A 149 2.77 2.75 42.45
CA LEU A 149 3.76 1.80 42.96
C LEU A 149 5.04 1.83 42.12
N PHE A 150 4.93 1.80 40.80
CA PHE A 150 6.10 1.79 39.91
C PHE A 150 6.93 3.07 40.07
N VAL A 151 6.28 4.24 40.13
CA VAL A 151 6.98 5.53 40.38
C VAL A 151 7.70 5.50 41.72
N LYS A 152 7.07 4.98 42.79
CA LYS A 152 7.73 4.85 44.10
C LYS A 152 8.94 3.94 44.06
N TYR A 153 8.85 2.77 43.45
CA TYR A 153 9.97 1.83 43.35
C TYR A 153 11.11 2.36 42.48
N VAL A 154 10.79 3.02 41.37
CA VAL A 154 11.79 3.69 40.53
C VAL A 154 12.50 4.79 41.30
N LEU A 155 11.77 5.62 42.05
CA LEU A 155 12.35 6.71 42.83
C LEU A 155 13.24 6.18 43.97
N ILE A 156 12.80 5.14 44.68
CA ILE A 156 13.61 4.44 45.70
C ILE A 156 14.88 3.83 45.07
N ALA A 157 14.76 3.15 43.94
CA ALA A 157 15.90 2.55 43.24
C ALA A 157 16.91 3.61 42.74
N THR A 158 16.43 4.79 42.33
CA THR A 158 17.30 5.89 41.86
C THR A 158 18.04 6.54 43.03
N VAL A 159 17.39 6.68 44.19
CA VAL A 159 18.00 7.23 45.41
C VAL A 159 19.01 6.25 46.01
N LEU A 160 18.67 4.95 46.10
CA LEU A 160 19.55 3.91 46.66
C LEU A 160 20.67 3.51 45.69
N GLY A 161 20.45 3.60 44.37
CA GLY A 161 21.40 3.22 43.33
C GLY A 161 22.51 4.23 43.01
N GLY A 162 22.73 5.24 43.86
CA GLY A 162 23.84 6.18 43.70
C GLY A 162 23.54 7.40 42.82
N GLY A 163 22.32 7.94 42.90
CA GLY A 163 21.97 9.25 42.34
C GLY A 163 22.15 9.37 40.83
N VAL A 164 23.27 9.95 40.39
CA VAL A 164 23.52 10.31 38.98
C VAL A 164 23.72 9.07 38.09
N TYR A 165 24.35 8.00 38.60
CA TYR A 165 24.55 6.79 37.80
C TYR A 165 23.26 5.99 37.63
N GLY A 166 22.42 5.97 38.68
CA GLY A 166 21.11 5.34 38.67
C GLY A 166 20.15 6.03 37.69
N SER A 167 20.16 7.37 37.61
CA SER A 167 19.29 8.10 36.68
C SER A 167 19.69 7.89 35.22
N VAL A 168 20.98 7.84 34.90
CA VAL A 168 21.45 7.54 33.52
C VAL A 168 21.03 6.13 33.09
N LYS A 169 21.24 5.12 33.97
CA LYS A 169 20.80 3.74 33.68
C LYS A 169 19.28 3.60 33.58
N LEU A 170 18.53 4.34 34.39
CA LEU A 170 17.07 4.35 34.33
C LEU A 170 16.55 4.95 33.03
N VAL A 171 17.11 6.08 32.59
CA VAL A 171 16.73 6.69 31.30
C VAL A 171 17.06 5.73 30.15
N GLN A 172 18.21 5.07 30.19
CA GLN A 172 18.61 4.07 29.19
C GLN A 172 17.70 2.84 29.19
N PHE A 173 17.25 2.39 30.37
CA PHE A 173 16.30 1.29 30.51
C PHE A 173 14.89 1.68 30.04
N LEU A 174 14.42 2.89 30.36
CA LEU A 174 13.12 3.39 29.93
C LEU A 174 13.07 3.62 28.42
N THR A 175 14.12 4.18 27.82
CA THR A 175 14.18 4.34 26.36
C THR A 175 14.16 2.99 25.64
N HIS A 176 14.98 2.01 26.05
CA HIS A 176 14.94 0.66 25.46
C HIS A 176 13.67 -0.15 25.82
N GLY A 177 13.07 0.07 26.98
CA GLY A 177 11.87 -0.65 27.41
C GLY A 177 10.60 -0.14 26.74
N VAL A 178 10.49 1.17 26.54
CA VAL A 178 9.33 1.81 25.91
C VAL A 178 9.28 1.52 24.41
N GLU A 179 10.43 1.47 23.72
CA GLU A 179 10.47 1.02 22.31
C GLU A 179 9.97 -0.41 22.12
N ARG A 180 10.22 -1.31 23.09
CA ARG A 180 9.71 -2.69 23.02
C ARG A 180 8.21 -2.83 23.25
N GLN A 181 7.58 -1.92 23.99
CA GLN A 181 6.14 -2.01 24.28
C GLN A 181 5.26 -1.16 23.37
N ILE A 182 5.79 -0.08 22.80
CA ILE A 182 5.02 0.84 21.95
C ILE A 182 5.13 0.50 20.47
N ALA A 183 6.08 -0.34 20.04
CA ALA A 183 6.01 -0.90 18.69
C ALA A 183 4.68 -1.65 18.58
N PRO A 184 3.67 -1.13 17.84
CA PRO A 184 2.47 -1.91 17.62
C PRO A 184 2.95 -3.23 17.04
N GLN A 185 2.44 -4.34 17.58
CA GLN A 185 2.62 -5.66 16.99
C GLN A 185 2.00 -5.60 15.59
N MET A 186 2.76 -5.05 14.63
CA MET A 186 2.38 -5.00 13.25
C MET A 186 2.16 -6.43 12.85
N ARG A 187 1.02 -6.69 12.21
CA ARG A 187 0.77 -8.02 11.68
C ARG A 187 1.97 -8.41 10.84
N LYS A 188 2.42 -9.66 10.96
CA LYS A 188 3.60 -10.15 10.24
C LYS A 188 3.54 -9.81 8.75
N GLU A 189 2.33 -9.87 8.17
CA GLU A 189 2.05 -9.49 6.79
C GLU A 189 2.39 -8.02 6.48
N ASP A 190 2.04 -7.08 7.36
CA ASP A 190 2.31 -5.66 7.16
C ASP A 190 3.80 -5.35 7.28
N ARG A 191 4.48 -6.02 8.23
CA ARG A 191 5.93 -5.92 8.38
C ARG A 191 6.66 -6.43 7.13
N VAL A 192 6.25 -7.57 6.61
CA VAL A 192 6.80 -8.14 5.36
C VAL A 192 6.54 -7.22 4.16
N ARG A 193 5.36 -6.60 4.05
CA ARG A 193 5.07 -5.65 2.97
C ARG A 193 5.92 -4.38 3.06
N MET A 194 6.19 -3.89 4.28
CA MET A 194 7.05 -2.75 4.49
C MET A 194 8.51 -3.09 4.13
N LEU A 195 9.04 -4.20 4.65
CA LEU A 195 10.39 -4.66 4.32
C LEU A 195 10.58 -4.89 2.81
N LEU A 196 9.59 -5.43 2.11
CA LEU A 196 9.66 -5.60 0.64
C LEU A 196 9.71 -4.27 -0.13
N LYS A 197 9.10 -3.20 0.40
CA LYS A 197 9.24 -1.87 -0.19
C LYS A 197 10.64 -1.32 0.04
N GLU A 198 11.12 -1.41 1.28
CA GLU A 198 12.47 -0.95 1.61
C GLU A 198 13.55 -1.71 0.82
N VAL A 199 13.42 -3.02 0.64
CA VAL A 199 14.33 -3.81 -0.20
C VAL A 199 14.34 -3.30 -1.64
N ARG A 200 13.17 -2.90 -2.17
CA ARG A 200 13.09 -2.35 -3.53
C ARG A 200 13.82 -1.01 -3.61
N ASP A 201 13.62 -0.14 -2.63
CA ASP A 201 14.30 1.15 -2.56
C ASP A 201 15.82 0.96 -2.40
N ASP A 202 16.25 0.01 -1.56
CA ASP A 202 17.66 -0.34 -1.37
C ASP A 202 18.31 -0.91 -2.65
N VAL A 203 17.58 -1.75 -3.39
CA VAL A 203 18.02 -2.30 -4.68
C VAL A 203 18.15 -1.18 -5.72
N ASP A 204 17.18 -0.26 -5.80
CA ASP A 204 17.21 0.89 -6.71
C ASP A 204 18.40 1.83 -6.38
N GLU A 205 18.72 1.97 -5.09
CA GLU A 205 19.87 2.75 -4.60
C GLU A 205 21.20 1.98 -4.57
N LYS A 206 21.21 0.72 -5.00
CA LYS A 206 22.40 -0.17 -5.01
C LYS A 206 23.00 -0.44 -3.62
N ARG A 207 22.18 -0.38 -2.56
CA ARG A 207 22.51 -0.74 -1.18
C ARG A 207 22.33 -2.25 -0.95
N TRP A 208 23.19 -3.04 -1.59
CA TRP A 208 23.01 -4.49 -1.73
C TRP A 208 23.10 -5.28 -0.41
N ARG A 209 23.90 -4.82 0.56
CA ARG A 209 24.05 -5.53 1.85
C ARG A 209 22.81 -5.35 2.71
N GLU A 210 22.28 -4.14 2.74
CA GLU A 210 21.05 -3.79 3.46
C GLU A 210 19.85 -4.53 2.86
N ALA A 211 19.78 -4.61 1.53
CA ALA A 211 18.77 -5.40 0.84
C ALA A 211 18.85 -6.90 1.20
N ASP A 212 20.05 -7.50 1.24
CA ASP A 212 20.25 -8.91 1.63
C ASP A 212 19.82 -9.19 3.07
N GLU A 213 20.16 -8.31 4.02
CA GLU A 213 19.77 -8.45 5.43
C GLU A 213 18.24 -8.43 5.59
N LYS A 214 17.56 -7.49 4.93
CA LYS A 214 16.09 -7.41 4.94
C LYS A 214 15.44 -8.59 4.23
N LEU A 215 16.04 -9.10 3.14
CA LEU A 215 15.57 -10.30 2.45
C LEU A 215 15.68 -11.56 3.31
N LYS A 216 16.70 -11.66 4.17
CA LYS A 216 16.84 -12.71 5.19
C LYS A 216 15.78 -12.57 6.28
N GLU A 217 15.57 -11.35 6.77
CA GLU A 217 14.52 -11.08 7.77
C GLU A 217 13.11 -11.44 7.23
N ILE A 218 12.80 -11.09 5.98
CA ILE A 218 11.54 -11.51 5.33
C ILE A 218 11.41 -13.04 5.28
N ALA A 219 12.51 -13.76 5.00
CA ALA A 219 12.51 -15.21 4.92
C ALA A 219 12.24 -15.88 6.28
N GLU A 220 12.72 -15.28 7.36
CA GLU A 220 12.44 -15.73 8.73
C GLU A 220 11.00 -15.42 9.16
N LEU A 221 10.47 -14.27 8.76
CA LEU A 221 9.11 -13.85 9.13
C LEU A 221 8.02 -14.66 8.44
N ASP A 222 8.16 -14.93 7.14
CA ASP A 222 7.20 -15.69 6.35
C ASP A 222 7.88 -16.56 5.27
N PRO A 223 8.25 -17.80 5.61
CA PRO A 223 8.89 -18.71 4.66
C PRO A 223 7.99 -19.10 3.50
N LYS A 224 6.65 -19.01 3.63
CA LYS A 224 5.74 -19.31 2.51
C LYS A 224 5.77 -18.21 1.45
N LEU A 225 5.93 -16.96 1.89
CA LEU A 225 5.99 -15.81 0.98
C LEU A 225 7.18 -15.90 0.02
N THR A 226 8.32 -16.40 0.50
CA THR A 226 9.54 -16.57 -0.32
C THR A 226 9.32 -17.50 -1.53
N GLN A 227 8.41 -18.47 -1.41
CA GLN A 227 8.11 -19.41 -2.48
C GLN A 227 7.13 -18.84 -3.52
N ILE A 228 6.16 -18.02 -3.08
CA ILE A 228 5.04 -17.58 -3.91
C ILE A 228 5.30 -16.21 -4.53
N ASN A 229 5.98 -15.31 -3.81
CA ASN A 229 6.06 -13.92 -4.20
C ASN A 229 7.14 -13.68 -5.26
N ARG A 230 6.71 -13.26 -6.46
CA ARG A 230 7.58 -12.96 -7.59
C ARG A 230 8.51 -11.77 -7.33
N ASP A 231 8.06 -10.78 -6.56
CA ASP A 231 8.85 -9.58 -6.28
C ASP A 231 10.02 -9.91 -5.35
N TYR A 232 9.79 -10.75 -4.33
CA TYR A 232 10.84 -11.26 -3.45
C TYR A 232 11.94 -11.99 -4.26
N LYS A 233 11.53 -12.91 -5.14
CA LYS A 233 12.47 -13.67 -5.98
C LYS A 233 13.29 -12.77 -6.89
N ARG A 234 12.66 -11.78 -7.54
CA ARG A 234 13.36 -10.81 -8.38
C ARG A 234 14.40 -10.02 -7.58
N CYS A 235 14.01 -9.44 -6.45
CA CYS A 235 14.93 -8.65 -5.62
C CYS A 235 16.10 -9.50 -5.11
N ARG A 236 15.83 -10.77 -4.77
CA ARG A 236 16.86 -11.72 -4.33
C ARG A 236 17.83 -12.10 -5.45
N GLU A 237 17.33 -12.42 -6.64
CA GLU A 237 18.18 -12.68 -7.81
C GLU A 237 19.06 -11.47 -8.18
N GLU A 238 18.52 -10.26 -8.12
CA GLU A 238 19.26 -9.01 -8.38
C GLU A 238 20.35 -8.77 -7.33
N THR A 239 20.01 -8.96 -6.05
CA THR A 239 20.95 -8.83 -4.92
C THR A 239 22.06 -9.87 -5.00
N ASP A 240 21.72 -11.15 -5.24
CA ASP A 240 22.69 -12.25 -5.37
C ASP A 240 23.64 -12.03 -6.55
N LYS A 241 23.10 -11.52 -7.68
CA LYS A 241 23.91 -11.17 -8.86
C LYS A 241 24.88 -10.03 -8.58
N ALA A 242 24.47 -9.04 -7.79
CA ALA A 242 25.28 -7.88 -7.45
C ALA A 242 26.38 -8.19 -6.41
N LEU A 243 26.06 -8.99 -5.39
CA LEU A 243 27.01 -9.40 -4.36
C LEU A 243 27.99 -10.48 -4.87
N GLY A 244 27.64 -11.19 -5.94
CA GLY A 244 28.42 -12.30 -6.48
C GLY A 244 28.28 -13.56 -5.62
N PRO A 245 28.93 -14.67 -6.00
CA PRO A 245 28.92 -15.88 -5.18
C PRO A 245 29.52 -15.53 -3.81
N ALA A 246 28.71 -15.63 -2.75
CA ALA A 246 29.19 -15.50 -1.39
C ALA A 246 30.36 -16.47 -1.24
N LYS A 247 31.56 -15.93 -0.96
CA LYS A 247 32.72 -16.77 -0.69
C LYS A 247 32.37 -17.63 0.53
N PRO A 248 32.38 -18.97 0.41
CA PRO A 248 32.03 -19.86 1.51
C PRO A 248 32.98 -19.70 2.69
#